data_AF-A0A660S1H2-F1
#
_entry.id   AF-A0A660S1H2-F1
#
_cell.length_a   1.000
_cell.length_b   1.000
_cell.length_c   1.000
_cell.angle_alpha   90.00
_cell.angle_beta   90.00
_cell.angle_gamma   90.00
#
_symmetry.space_group_name_H-M   'P 1'
#
loop_
_entity.id
_entity.type
_entity.pdbx_description
1 polymer ?
#
loop_
_entity_poly.entity_id
_entity_poly.type
_entity_poly.pdbx_seq_one_letter_code
_entity_poly.pdbx_strand_id
1 'polypeptide(L)'
;MNNISTTHRLILSVINPDTHKRKIKALLSQKIDWRDFLKKSYAHRIAPLIYYNLKKLDLLSFIPKPTVNGLEAAYIYTSRVNMVFAEELKHILNAFQKEGISCIILKGMAFVETIYQQNPGIRPLKDIDLLLR
;
A
#
# COMPACT_ATOMS: atom_id res chain seq x y z
N MET A 1 13.41 17.41 21.45
CA MET A 1 12.51 16.49 20.73
C MET A 1 12.12 17.16 19.42
N ASN A 2 12.60 16.65 18.28
CA ASN A 2 12.42 17.28 16.97
C ASN A 2 10.93 17.42 16.63
N ASN A 3 10.51 18.64 16.29
CA ASN A 3 9.13 18.98 15.97
C ASN A 3 8.71 18.23 14.69
N ILE A 4 7.97 17.13 14.83
CA ILE A 4 7.51 16.29 13.71
C ILE A 4 6.69 17.16 12.75
N SER A 5 7.06 17.25 11.47
CA SER A 5 6.34 18.11 10.51
C SER A 5 4.87 17.70 10.33
N THR A 6 4.00 18.65 9.93
CA THR A 6 2.57 18.39 9.65
C THR A 6 2.38 17.23 8.66
N THR A 7 3.24 17.13 7.64
CA THR A 7 3.28 16.01 6.69
C THR A 7 3.39 14.65 7.39
N HIS A 8 4.37 14.49 8.28
CA HIS A 8 4.58 13.23 8.99
C HIS A 8 3.41 12.90 9.92
N ARG A 9 2.88 13.92 10.64
CA ARG A 9 1.69 13.72 11.49
C ARG A 9 0.49 13.26 10.67
N LEU A 10 0.27 13.82 9.49
CA LEU A 10 -0.80 13.41 8.60
C LEU A 10 -0.59 11.97 8.10
N ILE A 11 0.60 11.64 7.61
CA ILE A 11 0.92 10.27 7.17
C ILE A 11 0.66 9.26 8.30
N LEU A 12 1.21 9.50 9.49
CA LEU A 12 1.04 8.62 10.65
C LEU A 12 -0.44 8.49 11.05
N SER A 13 -1.19 9.58 10.99
CA SER A 13 -2.62 9.59 11.30
C SER A 13 -3.46 8.85 10.24
N VAL A 14 -3.04 8.85 8.98
CA VAL A 14 -3.77 8.15 7.91
C VAL A 14 -3.47 6.65 7.92
N ILE A 15 -2.25 6.23 8.24
CA ILE A 15 -1.88 4.79 8.23
C ILE A 15 -2.22 4.06 9.54
N ASN A 16 -2.40 4.79 10.65
CA ASN A 16 -2.75 4.19 11.93
C ASN A 16 -4.27 3.90 11.97
N PRO A 17 -4.69 2.62 12.07
CA PRO A 17 -6.10 2.22 12.04
C PRO A 17 -6.91 2.78 13.22
N ASP A 18 -6.27 3.08 14.36
CA ASP A 18 -6.93 3.61 15.56
C ASP A 18 -7.14 5.13 15.50
N THR A 19 -6.66 5.77 14.42
CA THR A 19 -6.81 7.21 14.28
C THR A 19 -8.22 7.58 13.87
N HIS A 20 -8.85 8.40 14.69
CA HIS A 20 -10.20 8.92 14.43
C HIS A 20 -10.20 9.84 13.20
N LYS A 21 -11.18 9.66 12.30
CA LYS A 21 -11.42 10.48 11.09
C LYS A 21 -11.37 11.99 11.38
N ARG A 22 -11.86 12.42 12.54
CA ARG A 22 -11.84 13.82 13.01
C ARG A 22 -10.43 14.40 13.13
N LYS A 23 -9.48 13.62 13.65
CA LYS A 23 -8.07 14.03 13.79
C LYS A 23 -7.42 14.21 12.42
N ILE A 24 -7.70 13.31 11.48
CA ILE A 24 -7.21 13.43 10.09
C ILE A 24 -7.78 14.70 9.46
N LYS A 25 -9.09 14.95 9.57
CA LYS A 25 -9.71 16.20 9.08
C LYS A 25 -9.07 17.46 9.67
N ALA A 26 -8.79 17.48 10.98
CA ALA A 26 -8.14 18.61 11.64
C ALA A 26 -6.67 18.83 11.19
N LEU A 27 -5.99 17.79 10.71
CA LEU A 27 -4.68 17.92 10.09
C LEU A 27 -4.80 18.41 8.63
N LEU A 28 -5.80 17.94 7.90
CA LEU A 28 -6.08 18.34 6.52
C LEU A 28 -6.45 19.83 6.39
N SER A 29 -6.96 20.46 7.45
CA SER A 29 -7.23 21.91 7.48
C SER A 29 -5.99 22.78 7.75
N GLN A 30 -4.83 22.17 8.00
CA GLN A 30 -3.57 22.91 8.20
C GLN A 30 -2.84 23.12 6.87
N LYS A 31 -1.85 24.02 6.86
CA LYS A 31 -0.96 24.18 5.71
C LYS A 31 -0.13 22.90 5.52
N ILE A 32 -0.40 22.19 4.43
CA ILE A 32 0.30 20.97 4.04
C ILE A 32 1.09 21.24 2.76
N ASP A 33 2.36 20.87 2.76
CA ASP A 33 3.12 20.74 1.53
C ASP A 33 2.76 19.40 0.88
N TRP A 34 1.86 19.47 -0.10
CA TRP A 34 1.35 18.29 -0.80
C TRP A 34 2.40 17.59 -1.66
N ARG A 35 3.41 18.33 -2.14
CA ARG A 35 4.53 17.76 -2.90
C ARG A 35 5.43 16.94 -1.98
N ASP A 36 5.75 17.48 -0.81
CA ASP A 36 6.50 16.76 0.24
C ASP A 36 5.72 15.54 0.76
N PHE A 37 4.40 15.69 0.97
CA PHE A 37 3.52 14.59 1.36
C PHE A 37 3.56 13.44 0.37
N LEU A 38 3.39 13.74 -0.92
CA LEU A 38 3.44 12.70 -1.95
C LEU A 38 4.84 12.08 -2.03
N LYS A 39 5.90 12.90 -2.05
CA LYS A 39 7.30 12.43 -2.09
C LYS A 39 7.61 11.46 -0.94
N LYS A 40 7.23 11.79 0.29
CA LYS A 40 7.44 10.93 1.47
C LYS A 40 6.59 9.67 1.42
N SER A 41 5.35 9.77 0.97
CA SER A 41 4.46 8.61 0.80
C SER A 41 5.05 7.57 -0.15
N TYR A 42 5.68 8.01 -1.25
CA TYR A 42 6.41 7.12 -2.17
C TYR A 42 7.71 6.59 -1.57
N ALA A 43 8.52 7.45 -0.93
CA ALA A 43 9.80 7.05 -0.34
C ALA A 43 9.61 5.94 0.71
N HIS A 44 8.54 6.04 1.51
CA HIS A 44 8.17 5.02 2.49
C HIS A 44 7.37 3.85 1.91
N ARG A 45 7.05 3.85 0.60
CA ARG A 45 6.24 2.83 -0.09
C ARG A 45 4.86 2.59 0.50
N ILE A 46 4.25 3.66 1.02
CA ILE A 46 2.91 3.63 1.65
C ILE A 46 1.88 4.45 0.87
N ALA A 47 2.24 5.06 -0.26
CA ALA A 47 1.31 5.80 -1.11
C ALA A 47 0.02 5.01 -1.46
N PRO A 48 0.08 3.71 -1.81
CA PRO A 48 -1.14 2.93 -2.06
C PRO A 48 -2.03 2.74 -0.83
N LEU A 49 -1.42 2.50 0.33
CA LEU A 49 -2.13 2.36 1.61
C LEU A 49 -2.80 3.68 2.01
N ILE A 50 -2.11 4.80 1.80
CA ILE A 50 -2.63 6.14 2.03
C ILE A 50 -3.84 6.42 1.13
N TYR A 51 -3.75 6.12 -0.18
CA TYR A 51 -4.90 6.23 -1.09
C TYR A 51 -6.09 5.43 -0.56
N TYR A 52 -5.87 4.15 -0.26
CA TYR A 52 -6.91 3.25 0.20
C TYR A 52 -7.59 3.75 1.48
N ASN A 53 -6.82 4.17 2.49
CA ASN A 53 -7.36 4.66 3.75
C ASN A 53 -8.14 5.98 3.57
N LEU A 54 -7.61 6.92 2.78
CA LEU A 54 -8.30 8.18 2.51
C LEU A 54 -9.57 7.99 1.69
N LYS A 55 -9.59 7.05 0.75
CA LYS A 55 -10.78 6.65 0.00
C LYS A 55 -11.83 6.04 0.91
N LYS A 56 -11.44 5.04 1.71
CA LYS A 56 -12.32 4.37 2.69
C LYS A 56 -12.94 5.35 3.70
N LEU A 57 -12.23 6.43 4.02
CA LEU A 57 -12.68 7.46 4.94
C LEU A 57 -13.43 8.62 4.25
N ASP A 58 -13.64 8.61 2.93
CA ASP A 58 -14.24 9.71 2.17
C ASP A 58 -13.52 11.06 2.39
N LEU A 59 -12.19 11.05 2.39
CA LEU A 59 -11.35 12.22 2.63
C LEU A 59 -10.57 12.71 1.41
N LEU A 60 -10.67 12.02 0.26
CA LEU A 60 -9.94 12.41 -0.95
C LEU A 60 -10.31 13.81 -1.46
N SER A 61 -11.55 14.26 -1.22
CA SER A 61 -12.03 15.60 -1.64
C SER A 61 -11.34 16.76 -0.92
N PHE A 62 -10.66 16.51 0.21
CA PHE A 62 -9.91 17.52 0.96
C PHE A 62 -8.46 17.69 0.44
N ILE A 63 -8.08 16.94 -0.59
CA ILE A 63 -6.71 16.86 -1.08
C ILE A 63 -6.65 17.36 -2.52
N PRO A 64 -5.62 18.13 -2.92
CA PRO A 64 -5.48 18.57 -4.30
C PRO A 64 -5.45 17.38 -5.28
N LYS A 65 -6.20 17.52 -6.38
CA LYS A 65 -6.35 16.49 -7.42
C LYS A 65 -5.02 15.89 -7.91
N PRO A 66 -3.94 16.65 -8.15
CA PRO A 66 -2.66 16.06 -8.55
C PRO A 66 -2.07 15.09 -7.52
N THR A 67 -2.28 15.36 -6.22
CA THR A 67 -1.82 14.48 -5.14
C THR A 67 -2.66 13.22 -5.06
N VAL A 68 -3.99 13.35 -5.15
CA VAL A 68 -4.91 12.21 -5.24
C VAL A 68 -4.54 11.29 -6.41
N ASN A 69 -4.33 11.86 -7.59
CA ASN A 69 -3.96 11.11 -8.79
C ASN A 69 -2.64 10.36 -8.61
N GLY A 70 -1.64 10.95 -7.95
CA GLY A 70 -0.38 10.26 -7.65
C GLY A 70 -0.59 9.05 -6.73
N LEU A 71 -1.32 9.24 -5.62
CA LEU A 71 -1.63 8.16 -4.69
C LEU A 71 -2.43 7.04 -5.36
N GLU A 72 -3.42 7.40 -6.18
CA GLU A 72 -4.24 6.47 -6.96
C GLU A 72 -3.40 5.70 -7.98
N ALA A 73 -2.53 6.38 -8.72
CA ALA A 73 -1.63 5.74 -9.67
C ALA A 73 -0.72 4.71 -8.99
N ALA A 74 -0.22 5.02 -7.77
CA ALA A 74 0.55 4.07 -6.98
C ALA A 74 -0.27 2.82 -6.61
N TYR A 75 -1.54 3.00 -6.21
CA TYR A 75 -2.46 1.91 -5.89
C TYR A 75 -2.79 1.03 -7.09
N ILE A 76 -3.11 1.64 -8.23
CA ILE A 76 -3.41 0.92 -9.47
C ILE A 76 -2.17 0.16 -9.96
N TYR A 77 -1.00 0.80 -9.96
CA TYR A 77 0.25 0.16 -10.34
C TYR A 77 0.56 -1.05 -9.45
N THR A 78 0.44 -0.89 -8.14
CA THR A 78 0.68 -1.99 -7.18
C THR A 78 -0.29 -3.14 -7.39
N SER A 79 -1.58 -2.83 -7.64
CA SER A 79 -2.59 -3.85 -7.93
C SER A 79 -2.22 -4.67 -9.16
N ARG A 80 -1.77 -4.01 -10.22
CA ARG A 80 -1.34 -4.67 -11.47
C ARG A 80 -0.12 -5.55 -11.27
N VAL A 81 0.92 -5.05 -10.60
CA VAL A 81 2.14 -5.83 -10.32
C VAL A 81 1.80 -7.07 -9.50
N ASN A 82 0.97 -6.93 -8.46
CA ASN A 82 0.59 -8.05 -7.61
C ASN A 82 -0.28 -9.08 -8.35
N MET A 83 -1.11 -8.66 -9.31
CA MET A 83 -1.84 -9.58 -10.18
C MET A 83 -0.90 -10.40 -11.05
N VAL A 84 0.11 -9.77 -11.66
CA VAL A 84 1.14 -10.48 -12.45
C VAL A 84 1.90 -11.46 -11.56
N PHE A 85 2.33 -11.04 -10.36
CA PHE A 85 3.01 -11.95 -9.43
C PHE A 85 2.13 -13.12 -8.98
N ALA A 86 0.82 -12.91 -8.80
CA ALA A 86 -0.11 -13.99 -8.49
C ALA A 86 -0.23 -15.00 -9.64
N GLU A 87 -0.24 -14.53 -10.89
CA GLU A 87 -0.27 -15.38 -12.08
C GLU A 87 1.03 -16.18 -12.23
N GLU A 88 2.18 -15.51 -12.18
CA GLU A 88 3.50 -16.16 -12.24
C GLU A 88 3.69 -17.17 -11.11
N LEU A 89 3.23 -16.84 -9.90
CA LEU A 89 3.27 -17.76 -8.76
C LEU A 89 2.45 -19.03 -9.05
N LYS A 90 1.26 -18.91 -9.64
CA LYS A 90 0.48 -20.09 -10.03
C LYS A 90 1.22 -20.97 -11.04
N HIS A 91 1.89 -20.36 -12.02
CA HIS A 91 2.70 -21.11 -12.99
C HIS A 91 3.84 -21.88 -12.30
N ILE A 92 4.57 -21.23 -11.39
CA ILE A 92 5.67 -21.85 -10.64
C ILE A 92 5.15 -23.00 -9.75
N LEU A 93 4.07 -22.77 -8.99
CA LEU A 93 3.50 -23.79 -8.10
C LEU A 93 3.01 -25.02 -8.88
N ASN A 94 2.38 -24.81 -10.04
CA ASN A 94 1.94 -25.91 -10.90
C ASN A 94 3.13 -26.71 -11.46
N ALA A 95 4.24 -26.05 -11.82
CA ALA A 95 5.44 -26.73 -12.28
C ALA A 95 6.08 -27.56 -11.14
N PHE A 96 6.21 -26.98 -9.94
CA PHE A 96 6.72 -27.70 -8.77
C PHE A 96 5.86 -28.90 -8.41
N GLN A 97 4.54 -28.75 -8.46
CA GLN A 97 3.61 -29.85 -8.19
C GLN A 97 3.80 -31.03 -9.16
N LYS A 98 4.02 -30.75 -10.46
CA LYS A 98 4.25 -31.80 -11.47
C LYS A 98 5.54 -32.60 -11.22
N GLU A 99 6.56 -31.92 -10.73
CA GLU A 99 7.87 -32.52 -10.40
C GLU A 99 7.94 -33.06 -8.96
N GLY A 100 6.85 -33.01 -8.19
CA GLY A 100 6.82 -33.46 -6.80
C GLY A 100 7.63 -32.58 -5.84
N ILE A 101 7.98 -31.36 -6.22
CA ILE A 101 8.74 -30.42 -5.40
C ILE A 101 7.80 -29.74 -4.40
N SER A 102 8.07 -29.90 -3.11
CA SER A 102 7.32 -29.22 -2.07
C SER A 102 7.88 -27.80 -1.84
N CYS A 103 7.00 -26.80 -1.76
CA CYS A 103 7.40 -25.43 -1.48
C CYS A 103 6.44 -24.73 -0.52
N ILE A 104 6.93 -23.66 0.12
CA ILE A 104 6.17 -22.78 0.98
C ILE A 104 6.32 -21.35 0.46
N ILE A 105 5.20 -20.66 0.23
CA ILE A 105 5.17 -19.24 -0.13
C ILE A 105 5.49 -18.42 1.12
N LEU A 106 6.53 -17.59 1.06
CA LEU A 106 6.97 -16.76 2.18
C LEU A 106 6.51 -15.31 2.04
N LYS A 107 6.19 -14.67 3.18
CA LYS A 107 5.89 -13.23 3.35
C LYS A 107 5.14 -12.64 2.13
N GLY A 108 5.41 -11.41 1.71
CA GLY A 108 4.98 -10.86 0.41
C GLY A 108 3.63 -11.36 -0.15
N MET A 109 3.73 -12.27 -1.14
CA MET A 109 2.60 -12.91 -1.83
C MET A 109 1.71 -13.75 -0.91
N ALA A 110 2.24 -14.43 0.10
CA ALA A 110 1.43 -15.15 1.07
C ALA A 110 0.43 -14.21 1.76
N PHE A 111 0.83 -12.97 2.09
CA PHE A 111 -0.10 -11.98 2.66
C PHE A 111 -1.06 -11.39 1.63
N VAL A 112 -0.64 -11.24 0.37
CA VAL A 112 -1.55 -10.79 -0.70
C VAL A 112 -2.66 -11.83 -0.91
N GLU A 113 -2.31 -13.10 -0.96
CA GLU A 113 -3.23 -14.23 -1.16
C GLU A 113 -4.08 -14.57 0.07
N THR A 114 -3.78 -14.04 1.26
CA THR A 114 -4.52 -14.39 2.50
C THR A 114 -5.12 -13.19 3.24
N ILE A 115 -4.34 -12.14 3.47
CA ILE A 115 -4.74 -10.98 4.28
C ILE A 115 -5.29 -9.85 3.41
N TYR A 116 -4.69 -9.62 2.24
CA TYR A 116 -4.99 -8.47 1.37
C TYR A 116 -5.82 -8.83 0.13
N GLN A 117 -6.48 -9.99 0.10
CA GLN A 117 -7.21 -10.50 -1.08
C GLN A 117 -8.18 -9.46 -1.68
N GLN A 118 -8.93 -8.76 -0.84
CA GLN A 118 -9.89 -7.75 -1.29
C GLN A 118 -9.23 -6.45 -1.78
N ASN A 119 -7.99 -6.19 -1.36
CA ASN A 119 -7.29 -4.92 -1.61
C ASN A 119 -5.79 -5.19 -1.92
N PRO A 120 -5.46 -5.96 -2.98
CA PRO A 120 -4.09 -6.35 -3.26
C PRO A 120 -3.19 -5.14 -3.54
N GLY A 121 -3.77 -4.03 -4.01
CA GLY A 121 -3.08 -2.78 -4.30
C GLY A 121 -2.43 -2.08 -3.11
N ILE A 122 -2.76 -2.44 -1.85
CA ILE A 122 -2.23 -1.70 -0.69
C ILE A 122 -0.82 -2.13 -0.27
N ARG A 123 -0.34 -3.27 -0.77
CA ARG A 123 0.96 -3.85 -0.41
C ARG A 123 1.89 -3.94 -1.63
N PRO A 124 2.77 -2.95 -1.85
CA PRO A 124 3.81 -3.04 -2.87
C PRO A 124 4.71 -4.26 -2.66
N LEU A 125 4.85 -5.08 -3.68
CA LEU A 125 5.80 -6.18 -3.74
C LEU A 125 6.91 -5.88 -4.76
N LYS A 126 8.06 -6.53 -4.60
CA LYS A 126 9.19 -6.45 -5.55
C LYS A 126 9.60 -7.81 -6.09
N ASP A 127 9.31 -8.87 -5.33
CA ASP A 127 9.77 -10.22 -5.52
C ASP A 127 8.76 -11.20 -4.93
N ILE A 128 9.01 -12.49 -5.20
CA ILE A 128 8.30 -13.63 -4.65
C ILE A 128 9.33 -14.50 -3.94
N ASP A 129 9.17 -14.68 -2.64
CA ASP A 129 10.04 -15.53 -1.83
C ASP A 129 9.41 -16.93 -1.69
N LEU A 130 10.15 -17.97 -2.08
CA LEU A 130 9.74 -19.37 -1.97
C LEU A 130 10.79 -20.16 -1.19
N LEU A 131 10.35 -21.00 -0.25
CA LEU A 131 11.19 -21.98 0.43
C LEU A 131 10.90 -23.37 -0.13
N LEU A 132 11.94 -24.04 -0.65
CA LEU A 132 11.86 -25.41 -1.13
C LEU A 132 12.20 -26.40 0.00
N ARG A 133 11.61 -27.59 -0.03
CA ARG A 133 11.88 -28.69 0.90
C ARG A 133 12.57 -29.86 0.20
#